data_AF-A0A0M6ZNB1-F1
#
_entry.id   AF-A0A0M6ZNB1-F1
#
_cell.length_a   1.000
_cell.length_b   1.000
_cell.length_c   1.000
_cell.angle_alpha   90.00
_cell.angle_beta   90.00
_cell.angle_gamma   90.00
#
_symmetry.space_group_name_H-M   'P 1'
#
loop_
_entity.id
_entity.type
_entity.pdbx_description
1 polymer ?
#
loop_
_entity_poly.entity_id
_entity_poly.type
_entity_poly.pdbx_seq_one_letter_code
_entity_poly.pdbx_strand_id
1 'polypeptide(L)'
;MFFFLCIPQPCPTLDKGWEKSGGTAFAWAKQGKMFSDQKHQTTLEVAAATAVVKALIMGAGLTVRESSDFGLFEETIRKTEDKYLMEDFSPRFFDLHGSTAFWIGAYDERGNVVSVQAAKVEDLQDRSLAEHWQQQQRRIFVDPNPQARFGNDHAHDAYFLRGKIVYHGNLWLRRDVRGKGLAEPLTQLGFLVALLKWSPDYLYGLMAASAAEKGFGIRVGYRRFVPRGTHWELPPGHIRPDDWLVYSTRSDLIGLARTIAATGGVADPE
;
A
#
# COMPACT_ATOMS: atom_id res chain seq x y z
N MET A 1 -28.37 17.23 -50.40
CA MET A 1 -29.50 17.19 -49.46
C MET A 1 -29.01 17.82 -48.17
N PHE A 2 -29.49 19.05 -47.93
CA PHE A 2 -29.48 19.89 -46.73
C PHE A 2 -28.26 19.92 -45.78
N PHE A 3 -27.48 20.99 -45.94
CA PHE A 3 -26.84 21.73 -44.84
C PHE A 3 -27.92 22.27 -43.88
N PHE A 4 -27.66 22.25 -42.57
CA PHE A 4 -28.24 23.23 -41.65
C PHE A 4 -27.28 23.59 -40.52
N LEU A 5 -27.09 24.90 -40.37
CA LEU A 5 -26.44 25.58 -39.25
C LEU A 5 -27.28 25.36 -37.98
N CYS A 6 -26.62 25.17 -36.84
CA CYS A 6 -27.21 25.45 -35.53
C CYS A 6 -26.58 26.72 -34.95
N ILE A 7 -27.39 27.76 -34.91
CA ILE A 7 -27.17 29.04 -34.22
C ILE A 7 -27.35 28.82 -32.71
N PRO A 8 -26.55 29.47 -31.84
CA PRO A 8 -26.66 29.31 -30.38
C PRO A 8 -27.95 29.95 -29.83
N GLN A 9 -28.63 29.22 -28.94
CA GLN A 9 -29.82 29.69 -28.22
C GLN A 9 -29.44 30.74 -27.16
N PRO A 10 -30.28 31.76 -26.92
CA PRO A 10 -30.01 32.82 -25.95
C PRO A 10 -30.20 32.38 -24.50
N CYS A 11 -29.35 32.95 -23.64
CA CYS A 11 -29.36 32.83 -22.19
C CYS A 11 -30.67 33.38 -21.59
N PRO A 12 -31.35 32.67 -20.66
CA PRO A 12 -32.49 33.23 -19.96
C PRO A 12 -32.01 34.28 -18.94
N THR A 13 -32.58 35.47 -19.08
CA THR A 13 -32.46 36.63 -18.22
C THR A 13 -32.69 36.31 -16.74
N LEU A 14 -31.72 36.73 -15.91
CA LEU A 14 -31.84 36.86 -14.46
C LEU A 14 -32.92 37.89 -14.12
N ASP A 15 -34.04 37.44 -13.54
CA ASP A 15 -34.92 38.33 -12.80
C ASP A 15 -35.29 37.74 -11.42
N LYS A 16 -34.69 38.38 -10.42
CA LYS A 16 -35.11 38.63 -9.03
C LYS A 16 -36.03 37.62 -8.35
N GLY A 17 -35.42 36.87 -7.43
CA GLY A 17 -36.08 36.17 -6.34
C GLY A 17 -35.09 35.73 -5.25
N TRP A 18 -34.22 36.62 -4.77
CA TRP A 18 -33.39 36.33 -3.59
C TRP A 18 -34.21 36.57 -2.33
N GLU A 19 -34.93 35.55 -1.91
CA GLU A 19 -35.43 35.43 -0.54
C GLU A 19 -34.76 34.22 0.13
N LYS A 20 -33.79 34.55 0.99
CA LYS A 20 -33.25 33.78 2.12
C LYS A 20 -33.27 32.25 2.00
N SER A 21 -32.20 31.66 1.47
CA SER A 21 -31.79 30.28 1.78
C SER A 21 -30.36 30.23 2.34
N GLY A 22 -30.17 30.78 3.54
CA GLY A 22 -28.91 30.67 4.30
C GLY A 22 -28.55 29.25 4.78
N GLY A 23 -29.26 28.21 4.31
CA GLY A 23 -29.07 26.83 4.74
C GLY A 23 -28.03 26.04 3.94
N THR A 24 -27.82 26.35 2.67
CA THR A 24 -26.95 25.55 1.79
C THR A 24 -25.47 25.83 2.05
N ALA A 25 -25.05 27.09 2.13
CA ALA A 25 -23.65 27.43 2.45
C ALA A 25 -23.21 26.91 3.83
N PHE A 26 -24.11 26.90 4.81
CA PHE A 26 -23.83 26.43 6.17
C PHE A 26 -23.70 24.90 6.25
N ALA A 27 -24.48 24.16 5.45
CA ALA A 27 -24.40 22.70 5.38
C ALA A 27 -23.09 22.23 4.73
N TRP A 28 -22.66 22.88 3.65
CA TRP A 28 -21.41 22.57 2.95
C TRP A 28 -20.18 22.92 3.80
N ALA A 29 -20.23 24.06 4.51
CA ALA A 29 -19.17 24.44 5.46
C ALA A 29 -19.11 23.48 6.67
N LYS A 30 -20.25 23.02 7.20
CA LYS A 30 -20.29 22.01 8.27
C LYS A 30 -19.77 20.66 7.80
N GLN A 31 -20.14 20.20 6.60
CA GLN A 31 -19.61 18.96 6.03
C GLN A 31 -18.10 19.08 5.79
N GLY A 32 -17.63 20.14 5.15
CA GLY A 32 -16.20 20.37 4.92
C GLY A 32 -15.38 20.44 6.22
N LYS A 33 -15.91 21.08 7.27
CA LYS A 33 -15.28 21.12 8.59
C LYS A 33 -15.27 19.74 9.27
N MET A 34 -16.37 18.99 9.19
CA MET A 34 -16.47 17.63 9.75
C MET A 34 -15.53 16.64 9.03
N PHE A 35 -15.42 16.71 7.70
CA PHE A 35 -14.47 15.92 6.92
C PHE A 35 -13.01 16.28 7.25
N SER A 36 -12.72 17.58 7.43
CA SER A 36 -11.41 18.04 7.87
C SER A 36 -11.08 17.53 9.27
N ASP A 37 -11.96 17.70 10.25
CA ASP A 37 -11.72 17.28 11.64
C ASP A 37 -11.53 15.76 11.74
N GLN A 38 -12.29 14.97 10.98
CA GLN A 38 -12.14 13.51 10.90
C GLN A 38 -10.79 13.10 10.29
N LYS A 39 -10.28 13.83 9.29
CA LYS A 39 -8.96 13.59 8.68
C LYS A 39 -7.81 13.93 9.64
N HIS A 40 -7.94 15.02 10.41
CA HIS A 40 -6.95 15.41 11.42
C HIS A 40 -6.92 14.41 12.59
N GLN A 41 -8.08 13.95 13.06
CA GLN A 41 -8.16 12.95 14.12
C GLN A 41 -7.55 11.61 13.69
N THR A 42 -7.80 11.19 12.44
CA THR A 42 -7.18 9.99 11.87
C THR A 42 -5.64 10.08 11.84
N THR A 43 -5.09 11.25 11.52
CA THR A 43 -3.62 11.41 11.43
C THR A 43 -2.94 11.20 12.80
N LEU A 44 -3.52 11.76 13.87
CA LEU A 44 -3.01 11.58 15.23
C LEU A 44 -3.14 10.13 15.72
N GLU A 45 -4.25 9.46 15.41
CA GLU A 45 -4.45 8.04 15.74
C GLU A 45 -3.37 7.15 15.08
N VAL A 46 -3.10 7.37 13.80
CA VAL A 46 -2.09 6.59 13.06
C VAL A 46 -0.67 6.91 13.55
N ALA A 47 -0.39 8.16 13.89
CA ALA A 47 0.88 8.54 14.51
C ALA A 47 1.09 7.87 15.87
N ALA A 48 0.06 7.82 16.71
CA ALA A 48 0.10 7.13 18.00
C ALA A 48 0.35 5.62 17.83
N ALA A 49 -0.38 4.98 16.91
CA ALA A 49 -0.15 3.57 16.57
C ALA A 49 1.28 3.31 16.06
N THR A 50 1.82 4.21 15.25
CA THR A 50 3.20 4.13 14.75
C THR A 50 4.20 4.19 15.90
N ALA A 51 3.97 5.06 16.88
CA ALA A 51 4.82 5.15 18.07
C ALA A 51 4.80 3.86 18.90
N VAL A 52 3.63 3.25 19.11
CA VAL A 52 3.48 1.96 19.81
C VAL A 52 4.26 0.86 19.09
N VAL A 53 4.06 0.70 17.78
CA VAL A 53 4.77 -0.32 16.98
C VAL A 53 6.28 -0.09 17.02
N LYS A 54 6.71 1.16 16.88
CA LYS A 54 8.14 1.50 16.95
C LYS A 54 8.74 1.17 18.32
N ALA A 55 8.01 1.42 19.42
CA ALA A 55 8.44 1.06 20.76
C ALA A 55 8.58 -0.46 20.94
N LEU A 56 7.66 -1.26 20.39
CA LEU A 56 7.77 -2.73 20.40
C LEU A 56 9.02 -3.22 19.67
N ILE A 57 9.31 -2.65 18.49
CA ILE A 57 10.51 -3.01 17.71
C ILE A 57 11.78 -2.60 18.46
N MET A 58 11.81 -1.41 19.05
CA MET A 58 12.93 -0.91 19.84
C MET A 58 13.16 -1.72 21.12
N GLY A 59 12.08 -2.13 21.80
CA GLY A 59 12.14 -2.99 22.98
C GLY A 59 12.75 -4.37 22.68
N ALA A 60 12.74 -4.80 21.43
CA ALA A 60 13.42 -6.01 20.96
C ALA A 60 14.87 -5.78 20.51
N GLY A 61 15.46 -4.62 20.81
CA GLY A 61 16.85 -4.28 20.49
C GLY A 61 17.09 -3.89 19.03
N LEU A 62 16.03 -3.52 18.29
CA LEU A 62 16.14 -3.13 16.88
C LEU A 62 15.98 -1.63 16.69
N THR A 63 16.74 -1.08 15.75
CA THR A 63 16.54 0.28 15.26
C THR A 63 15.91 0.25 13.87
N VAL A 64 14.99 1.18 13.59
CA VAL A 64 14.33 1.27 12.27
C VAL A 64 14.67 2.58 11.58
N ARG A 65 14.84 2.52 10.25
CA ARG A 65 15.12 3.70 9.41
C ARG A 65 14.24 3.63 8.15
N GLU A 66 13.54 4.72 7.86
CA GLU A 66 12.84 4.93 6.59
C GLU A 66 13.75 5.70 5.64
N SER A 67 13.68 5.39 4.34
CA SER A 67 14.38 6.12 3.29
C SER A 67 13.62 6.02 1.97
N SER A 68 13.93 6.94 1.07
CA SER A 68 13.52 6.91 -0.34
C SER A 68 14.71 6.78 -1.29
N ASP A 69 15.92 6.58 -0.76
CA ASP A 69 17.10 6.24 -1.55
C ASP A 69 17.05 4.75 -1.90
N PHE A 70 16.55 4.44 -3.10
CA PHE A 70 16.47 3.07 -3.59
C PHE A 70 17.82 2.52 -4.09
N GLY A 71 18.84 3.36 -4.30
CA GLY A 71 20.21 2.88 -4.51
C GLY A 71 20.77 2.25 -3.24
N LEU A 72 20.61 2.95 -2.11
CA LEU A 72 20.93 2.41 -0.78
C LEU A 72 20.06 1.20 -0.44
N PHE A 73 18.82 1.14 -0.91
CA PHE A 73 17.97 -0.05 -0.75
C PHE A 73 18.60 -1.26 -1.43
N GLU A 74 19.02 -1.16 -2.70
CA GLU A 74 19.67 -2.28 -3.39
C GLU A 74 20.94 -2.74 -2.68
N GLU A 75 21.78 -1.80 -2.20
CA GLU A 75 22.96 -2.11 -1.41
C GLU A 75 22.62 -2.84 -0.10
N THR A 76 21.52 -2.45 0.55
CA THR A 76 21.00 -3.08 1.76
C THR A 76 20.51 -4.50 1.47
N ILE A 77 19.77 -4.70 0.37
CA ILE A 77 19.32 -6.03 -0.08
C ILE A 77 20.50 -6.96 -0.34
N ARG A 78 21.56 -6.49 -0.99
CA ARG A 78 22.77 -7.30 -1.27
C ARG A 78 23.45 -7.85 -0.01
N LYS A 79 23.23 -7.21 1.15
CA LYS A 79 23.74 -7.64 2.48
C LYS A 79 22.83 -8.66 3.17
N THR A 80 21.61 -8.88 2.69
CA THR A 80 20.69 -9.90 3.22
C THR A 80 21.11 -11.30 2.77
N GLU A 81 20.65 -12.33 3.49
CA GLU A 81 20.93 -13.73 3.14
C GLU A 81 20.37 -14.12 1.77
N ASP A 82 19.13 -13.69 1.49
CA ASP A 82 18.39 -14.11 0.30
C ASP A 82 18.72 -13.21 -0.92
N LYS A 83 19.30 -12.03 -0.70
CA LYS A 83 19.70 -11.03 -1.73
C LYS A 83 18.60 -10.70 -2.73
N TYR A 84 17.35 -10.92 -2.34
CA TYR A 84 16.20 -10.83 -3.22
C TYR A 84 15.70 -9.39 -3.29
N LEU A 85 15.84 -8.79 -4.48
CA LEU A 85 15.25 -7.52 -4.85
C LEU A 85 14.15 -7.77 -5.86
N MET A 86 12.93 -7.43 -5.48
CA MET A 86 11.77 -7.44 -6.35
C MET A 86 11.84 -6.28 -7.34
N GLU A 87 11.52 -6.57 -8.60
CA GLU A 87 11.64 -5.66 -9.73
C GLU A 87 10.82 -4.38 -9.55
N ASP A 88 9.66 -4.48 -8.89
CA ASP A 88 8.80 -3.35 -8.53
C ASP A 88 9.49 -2.27 -7.68
N PHE A 89 10.58 -2.63 -6.99
CA PHE A 89 11.35 -1.74 -6.11
C PHE A 89 12.79 -1.54 -6.59
N SER A 90 13.10 -1.88 -7.84
CA SER A 90 14.40 -1.60 -8.44
C SER A 90 14.35 -0.32 -9.27
N PRO A 91 15.28 0.65 -9.04
CA PRO A 91 15.49 1.81 -9.88
C PRO A 91 15.79 1.49 -11.36
N ARG A 92 16.13 0.23 -11.67
CA ARG A 92 16.30 -0.23 -13.06
C ARG A 92 15.00 -0.16 -13.85
N PHE A 93 13.86 -0.42 -13.21
CA PHE A 93 12.56 -0.53 -13.89
C PHE A 93 11.63 0.65 -13.60
N PHE A 94 11.81 1.31 -12.45
CA PHE A 94 10.92 2.38 -11.99
C PHE A 94 11.70 3.60 -11.53
N ASP A 95 11.15 4.79 -11.79
CA ASP A 95 11.62 6.03 -11.16
C ASP A 95 11.01 6.13 -9.75
N LEU A 96 11.78 5.71 -8.75
CA LEU A 96 11.36 5.62 -7.36
C LEU A 96 11.92 6.79 -6.56
N HIS A 97 11.04 7.62 -6.00
CA HIS A 97 11.43 8.77 -5.20
C HIS A 97 10.44 9.02 -4.06
N GLY A 98 10.78 9.92 -3.12
CA GLY A 98 10.10 10.02 -1.82
C GLY A 98 8.61 10.34 -1.82
N SER A 99 8.04 10.80 -2.95
CA SER A 99 6.58 10.98 -3.06
C SER A 99 5.86 9.73 -3.57
N THR A 100 6.55 8.83 -4.28
CA THR A 100 5.97 7.63 -4.92
C THR A 100 6.36 6.34 -4.22
N ALA A 101 7.47 6.31 -3.49
CA ALA A 101 7.94 5.10 -2.82
C ALA A 101 8.78 5.38 -1.58
N PHE A 102 8.82 4.40 -0.68
CA PHE A 102 9.73 4.36 0.46
C PHE A 102 10.13 2.91 0.77
N TRP A 103 11.21 2.76 1.53
CA TRP A 103 11.58 1.49 2.15
C TRP A 103 11.94 1.70 3.62
N ILE A 104 11.79 0.64 4.41
CA ILE A 104 12.16 0.63 5.83
C ILE A 104 13.12 -0.53 6.07
N GLY A 105 14.26 -0.21 6.68
CA GLY A 105 15.21 -1.18 7.20
C GLY A 105 15.15 -1.25 8.73
N ALA A 106 15.21 -2.46 9.28
CA ALA A 106 15.44 -2.72 10.69
C ALA A 106 16.85 -3.29 10.89
N TYR A 107 17.55 -2.82 11.92
CA TYR A 107 18.96 -3.13 12.17
C TYR A 107 19.17 -3.53 13.63
N ASP A 108 20.06 -4.50 13.87
CA ASP A 108 20.51 -4.84 15.22
C ASP A 108 21.52 -3.81 15.77
N GLU A 109 21.94 -3.98 17.02
CA GLU A 109 22.91 -3.10 17.70
C GLU A 109 24.27 -3.01 17.00
N ARG A 110 24.62 -4.02 16.19
CA ARG A 110 25.86 -4.04 15.40
C ARG A 110 25.69 -3.37 14.03
N GLY A 111 24.49 -2.87 13.72
CA GLY A 111 24.15 -2.28 12.44
C GLY A 111 23.88 -3.28 11.32
N ASN A 112 23.73 -4.57 11.63
CA ASN A 112 23.39 -5.56 10.60
C ASN A 112 21.90 -5.51 10.27
N VAL A 113 21.58 -5.73 9.01
CA VAL A 113 20.19 -5.77 8.53
C VAL A 113 19.47 -6.98 9.14
N VAL A 114 18.34 -6.71 9.79
CA VAL A 114 17.45 -7.72 10.39
C VAL A 114 16.18 -7.88 9.55
N SER A 115 15.65 -6.78 9.02
CA SER A 115 14.47 -6.82 8.18
C SER A 115 14.48 -5.67 7.18
N VAL A 116 13.83 -5.89 6.05
CA VAL A 116 13.54 -4.89 5.04
C VAL A 116 12.10 -5.06 4.56
N GLN A 117 11.51 -3.94 4.15
CA GLN A 117 10.23 -3.88 3.44
C GLN A 117 10.21 -2.63 2.57
N ALA A 118 9.41 -2.64 1.51
CA ALA A 118 9.24 -1.49 0.64
C ALA A 118 7.77 -1.30 0.28
N ALA A 119 7.42 -0.06 -0.02
CA ALA A 119 6.11 0.29 -0.52
C ALA A 119 6.22 1.34 -1.63
N LYS A 120 5.35 1.21 -2.62
CA LYS A 120 5.14 2.23 -3.66
C LYS A 120 3.66 2.52 -3.83
N VAL A 121 3.32 3.75 -4.20
CA VAL A 121 1.97 4.19 -4.47
C VAL A 121 1.78 4.42 -5.97
N GLU A 122 0.66 3.93 -6.47
CA GLU A 122 0.21 4.12 -7.84
C GLU A 122 -1.15 4.83 -7.81
N ASP A 123 -1.36 5.74 -8.75
CA ASP A 123 -2.67 6.36 -8.98
C ASP A 123 -3.35 5.64 -10.14
N LEU A 124 -4.38 4.85 -9.82
CA LEU A 124 -5.09 3.95 -10.72
C LEU A 124 -6.57 4.34 -10.81
N GLN A 125 -6.89 5.63 -10.89
CA GLN A 125 -8.27 6.10 -11.07
C GLN A 125 -8.85 5.71 -12.44
N ASP A 126 -8.00 5.67 -13.46
CA ASP A 126 -8.37 5.45 -14.87
C ASP A 126 -8.44 3.97 -15.25
N ARG A 127 -7.84 3.07 -14.46
CA ARG A 127 -7.72 1.64 -14.77
C ARG A 127 -7.71 0.78 -13.51
N SER A 128 -8.12 -0.47 -13.63
CA SER A 128 -8.03 -1.46 -12.56
C SER A 128 -6.59 -1.85 -12.23
N LEU A 129 -6.40 -2.44 -11.05
CA LEU A 129 -5.15 -3.09 -10.67
C LEU A 129 -4.77 -4.23 -11.64
N ALA A 130 -5.76 -4.99 -12.13
CA ALA A 130 -5.54 -6.03 -13.14
C ALA A 130 -4.98 -5.46 -14.46
N GLU A 131 -5.57 -4.37 -14.97
CA GLU A 131 -5.07 -3.68 -16.18
C GLU A 131 -3.67 -3.10 -15.98
N HIS A 132 -3.39 -2.57 -14.78
CA HIS A 132 -2.05 -2.12 -14.42
C HIS A 132 -1.04 -3.27 -14.41
N TRP A 133 -1.37 -4.43 -13.81
CA TRP A 133 -0.51 -5.60 -13.84
C TRP A 133 -0.23 -6.09 -15.26
N GLN A 134 -1.24 -6.15 -16.12
CA GLN A 134 -1.06 -6.54 -17.52
C GLN A 134 0.00 -5.69 -18.22
N GLN A 135 -0.02 -4.37 -18.00
CA GLN A 135 0.96 -3.47 -18.57
C GLN A 135 2.35 -3.64 -17.93
N GLN A 136 2.43 -3.67 -16.60
CA GLN A 136 3.72 -3.64 -15.89
C GLN A 136 4.45 -4.99 -15.96
N GLN A 137 3.75 -6.09 -15.68
CA GLN A 137 4.35 -7.43 -15.70
C GLN A 137 4.83 -7.79 -17.10
N ARG A 138 4.09 -7.36 -18.13
CA ARG A 138 4.56 -7.48 -19.52
C ARG A 138 5.89 -6.77 -19.73
N ARG A 139 6.00 -5.49 -19.34
CA ARG A 139 7.22 -4.68 -19.55
C ARG A 139 8.43 -5.23 -18.81
N ILE A 140 8.24 -5.69 -17.58
CA ILE A 140 9.32 -6.16 -16.70
C ILE A 140 9.79 -7.56 -17.11
N PHE A 141 8.85 -8.44 -17.45
CA PHE A 141 9.13 -9.88 -17.54
C PHE A 141 8.84 -10.50 -18.89
N VAL A 142 7.83 -10.07 -19.64
CA VAL A 142 7.45 -10.71 -20.92
C VAL A 142 8.22 -10.14 -22.09
N ASP A 143 8.23 -8.81 -22.25
CA ASP A 143 8.95 -8.14 -23.34
C ASP A 143 10.45 -8.51 -23.37
N PRO A 144 11.18 -8.61 -22.24
CA PRO A 144 12.59 -9.02 -22.24
C PRO A 144 12.80 -10.55 -22.24
N ASN A 145 11.77 -11.37 -22.02
CA ASN A 145 11.88 -12.83 -22.01
C ASN A 145 10.78 -13.48 -22.86
N PRO A 146 11.10 -13.94 -24.09
CA PRO A 146 10.11 -14.48 -25.02
C PRO A 146 9.47 -15.81 -24.57
N GLN A 147 10.00 -16.45 -23.52
CA GLN A 147 9.41 -17.66 -22.94
C GLN A 147 8.36 -17.36 -21.87
N ALA A 148 8.42 -16.18 -21.26
CA ALA A 148 7.45 -15.80 -20.23
C ALA A 148 6.09 -15.50 -20.86
N ARG A 149 5.01 -16.01 -20.26
CA ARG A 149 3.63 -15.75 -20.68
C ARG A 149 2.83 -15.34 -19.45
N PHE A 150 2.41 -14.08 -19.47
CA PHE A 150 1.51 -13.53 -18.47
C PHE A 150 0.07 -13.75 -18.94
N GLY A 151 -0.75 -14.39 -18.12
CA GLY A 151 -2.12 -14.69 -18.49
C GLY A 151 -3.10 -13.63 -18.00
N ASN A 152 -4.40 -13.84 -18.23
CA ASN A 152 -5.45 -12.84 -17.97
C ASN A 152 -6.45 -13.24 -16.87
N ASP A 153 -6.17 -14.26 -16.06
CA ASP A 153 -7.06 -14.79 -15.00
C ASP A 153 -6.50 -14.45 -13.61
N HIS A 154 -6.29 -13.15 -13.36
CA HIS A 154 -5.80 -12.64 -12.08
C HIS A 154 -6.85 -12.77 -10.98
N ALA A 155 -6.46 -12.39 -9.77
CA ALA A 155 -7.35 -12.38 -8.62
C ALA A 155 -8.59 -11.56 -8.97
N HIS A 156 -9.78 -12.14 -8.78
CA HIS A 156 -11.04 -11.55 -9.23
C HIS A 156 -11.22 -10.10 -8.77
N ASP A 157 -10.85 -9.78 -7.53
CA ASP A 157 -10.96 -8.43 -6.98
C ASP A 157 -10.08 -7.41 -7.72
N ALA A 158 -8.94 -7.84 -8.30
CA ALA A 158 -8.00 -6.94 -8.98
C ALA A 158 -8.64 -6.20 -10.17
N TYR A 159 -9.68 -6.76 -10.80
CA TYR A 159 -10.43 -6.11 -11.89
C TYR A 159 -11.30 -4.95 -11.41
N PHE A 160 -11.55 -4.84 -10.10
CA PHE A 160 -12.42 -3.84 -9.50
C PHE A 160 -11.65 -2.78 -8.71
N LEU A 161 -10.46 -3.12 -8.19
CA LEU A 161 -9.62 -2.19 -7.42
C LEU A 161 -9.14 -1.03 -8.30
N ARG A 162 -9.53 0.19 -7.93
CA ARG A 162 -9.18 1.47 -8.57
C ARG A 162 -8.90 2.54 -7.52
N GLY A 163 -8.20 3.59 -7.92
CA GLY A 163 -7.90 4.74 -7.08
C GLY A 163 -6.45 4.79 -6.62
N LYS A 164 -6.17 5.36 -5.44
CA LYS A 164 -4.81 5.42 -4.92
C LYS A 164 -4.44 4.09 -4.25
N ILE A 165 -3.57 3.32 -4.87
CA ILE A 165 -3.25 1.96 -4.43
C ILE A 165 -1.79 1.87 -4.04
N VAL A 166 -1.51 1.29 -2.87
CA VAL A 166 -0.16 1.01 -2.41
C VAL A 166 0.16 -0.46 -2.62
N TYR A 167 1.27 -0.73 -3.31
CA TYR A 167 1.90 -2.04 -3.29
C TYR A 167 2.91 -2.10 -2.16
N HIS A 168 2.72 -3.03 -1.23
CA HIS A 168 3.64 -3.32 -0.14
C HIS A 168 4.28 -4.68 -0.35
N GLY A 169 5.62 -4.72 -0.38
CA GLY A 169 6.37 -5.90 -0.76
C GLY A 169 7.83 -5.85 -0.34
N ASN A 170 8.61 -6.70 -1.01
CA ASN A 170 10.02 -6.97 -0.67
C ASN A 170 10.27 -7.21 0.83
N LEU A 171 9.30 -7.87 1.48
CA LEU A 171 9.32 -8.15 2.90
C LEU A 171 10.29 -9.30 3.17
N TRP A 172 11.35 -9.00 3.92
CA TRP A 172 12.34 -9.98 4.34
C TRP A 172 12.62 -9.84 5.84
N LEU A 173 12.82 -10.97 6.50
CA LEU A 173 13.18 -11.07 7.91
C LEU A 173 14.28 -12.12 8.05
N ARG A 174 15.36 -11.74 8.74
CA ARG A 174 16.51 -12.60 9.04
C ARG A 174 16.07 -13.84 9.80
N ARG A 175 16.67 -15.00 9.48
CA ARG A 175 16.17 -16.31 9.90
C ARG A 175 16.15 -16.50 11.42
N ASP A 176 17.16 -16.02 12.12
CA ASP A 176 17.31 -16.06 13.58
C ASP A 176 16.27 -15.21 14.34
N VAL A 177 15.56 -14.32 13.64
CA VAL A 177 14.52 -13.45 14.21
C VAL A 177 13.11 -13.99 13.94
N ARG A 178 12.96 -14.96 13.02
CA ARG A 178 11.67 -15.59 12.72
C ARG A 178 11.12 -16.33 13.94
N GLY A 179 9.80 -16.31 14.12
CA GLY A 179 9.13 -16.96 15.25
C GLY A 179 9.16 -16.17 16.57
N LYS A 180 9.90 -15.06 16.65
CA LYS A 180 10.00 -14.20 17.86
C LYS A 180 8.93 -13.10 17.93
N GLY A 181 7.82 -13.25 17.21
CA GLY A 181 6.75 -12.25 17.16
C GLY A 181 7.06 -10.95 16.39
N LEU A 182 8.30 -10.72 15.95
CA LEU A 182 8.71 -9.44 15.33
C LEU A 182 8.20 -9.20 13.91
N ALA A 183 7.83 -10.24 13.18
CA ALA A 183 7.34 -10.11 11.81
C ALA A 183 6.07 -9.22 11.73
N GLU A 184 5.22 -9.30 12.75
CA GLU A 184 3.98 -8.54 12.83
C GLU A 184 4.20 -7.03 13.01
N PRO A 185 4.84 -6.54 14.09
CA PRO A 185 5.07 -5.12 14.26
C PRO A 185 5.95 -4.53 13.15
N LEU A 186 6.93 -5.28 12.65
CA LEU A 186 7.74 -4.82 11.51
C LEU A 186 6.88 -4.57 10.27
N THR A 187 5.97 -5.48 9.92
CA THR A 187 5.08 -5.32 8.76
C THR A 187 4.04 -4.22 8.99
N GLN A 188 3.46 -4.14 10.19
CA GLN A 188 2.50 -3.10 10.54
C GLN A 188 3.10 -1.70 10.44
N LEU A 189 4.39 -1.53 10.75
CA LEU A 189 5.07 -0.25 10.57
C LEU A 189 5.00 0.24 9.11
N GLY A 190 5.22 -0.64 8.13
CA GLY A 190 5.08 -0.30 6.71
C GLY A 190 3.66 0.16 6.36
N PHE A 191 2.64 -0.50 6.89
CA PHE A 191 1.24 -0.15 6.65
C PHE A 191 0.89 1.23 7.21
N LEU A 192 1.31 1.51 8.45
CA LEU A 192 1.05 2.78 9.12
C LEU A 192 1.78 3.94 8.43
N VAL A 193 3.03 3.73 8.01
CA VAL A 193 3.79 4.74 7.24
C VAL A 193 3.13 5.00 5.89
N ALA A 194 2.67 3.97 5.18
CA ALA A 194 1.92 4.14 3.93
C ALA A 194 0.60 4.92 4.14
N LEU A 195 -0.11 4.65 5.23
CA LEU A 195 -1.33 5.37 5.60
C LEU A 195 -1.05 6.86 5.89
N LEU A 196 0.02 7.17 6.62
CA LEU A 196 0.43 8.55 6.91
C LEU A 196 0.87 9.31 5.66
N LYS A 197 1.69 8.70 4.80
CA LYS A 197 2.23 9.35 3.61
C LYS A 197 1.18 9.60 2.55
N TRP A 198 0.30 8.62 2.32
CA TRP A 198 -0.50 8.60 1.11
C TRP A 198 -1.99 8.48 1.34
N SER A 199 -2.43 8.04 2.52
CA SER A 199 -3.82 7.75 2.83
C SER A 199 -4.51 6.96 1.69
N PRO A 200 -3.98 5.79 1.29
CA PRO A 200 -4.42 5.10 0.08
C PRO A 200 -5.84 4.56 0.22
N ASP A 201 -6.53 4.33 -0.91
CA ASP A 201 -7.80 3.62 -0.94
C ASP A 201 -7.60 2.12 -0.62
N TYR A 202 -6.50 1.56 -1.12
CA TYR A 202 -6.10 0.17 -0.91
C TYR A 202 -4.60 0.04 -0.65
N LEU A 203 -4.23 -0.87 0.25
CA LEU A 203 -2.87 -1.38 0.38
C LEU A 203 -2.90 -2.88 0.09
N TYR A 204 -2.11 -3.34 -0.87
CA TYR A 204 -2.04 -4.74 -1.26
C TYR A 204 -0.62 -5.31 -1.18
N GLY A 205 -0.53 -6.63 -1.12
CA GLY A 205 0.69 -7.40 -1.29
C GLY A 205 0.41 -8.65 -2.11
N LEU A 206 1.47 -9.27 -2.59
CA LEU A 206 1.43 -10.60 -3.22
C LEU A 206 2.07 -11.59 -2.25
N MET A 207 1.27 -12.56 -1.80
CA MET A 207 1.66 -13.49 -0.73
C MET A 207 1.65 -14.91 -1.28
N ALA A 208 2.66 -15.73 -0.95
CA ALA A 208 2.61 -17.15 -1.30
C ALA A 208 1.38 -17.81 -0.66
N ALA A 209 0.72 -18.73 -1.37
CA ALA A 209 -0.46 -19.46 -0.89
C ALA A 209 -0.23 -20.03 0.53
N SER A 210 0.91 -20.69 0.73
CA SER A 210 1.27 -21.29 2.02
C SER A 210 1.37 -20.30 3.19
N ALA A 211 1.68 -19.02 2.92
CA ALA A 211 1.73 -17.99 3.96
C ALA A 211 0.34 -17.40 4.24
N ALA A 212 -0.50 -17.27 3.21
CA ALA A 212 -1.89 -16.86 3.34
C ALA A 212 -2.68 -17.88 4.17
N GLU A 213 -2.56 -19.16 3.85
CA GLU A 213 -3.25 -20.27 4.52
C GLU A 213 -2.82 -20.43 5.99
N LYS A 214 -1.58 -20.09 6.34
CA LYS A 214 -1.07 -20.10 7.73
C LYS A 214 -1.48 -18.86 8.55
N GLY A 215 -2.29 -17.98 7.99
CA GLY A 215 -2.85 -16.82 8.68
C GLY A 215 -1.84 -15.71 9.00
N PHE A 216 -0.66 -15.69 8.36
CA PHE A 216 0.32 -14.62 8.57
C PHE A 216 -0.27 -13.25 8.20
N GLY A 217 -0.93 -13.17 7.04
CA GLY A 217 -1.53 -11.92 6.58
C GLY A 217 -2.58 -11.36 7.54
N ILE A 218 -3.36 -12.22 8.19
CA ILE A 218 -4.43 -11.80 9.11
C ILE A 218 -3.84 -11.09 10.34
N ARG A 219 -2.75 -11.64 10.87
CA ARG A 219 -2.03 -11.07 12.03
C ARG A 219 -1.46 -9.70 11.71
N VAL A 220 -0.80 -9.56 10.56
CA VAL A 220 -0.15 -8.28 10.19
C VAL A 220 -1.12 -7.19 9.76
N GLY A 221 -2.38 -7.54 9.45
CA GLY A 221 -3.44 -6.56 9.19
C GLY A 221 -4.01 -6.55 7.77
N TYR A 222 -3.68 -7.54 6.93
CA TYR A 222 -4.45 -7.79 5.70
C TYR A 222 -5.84 -8.32 6.07
N ARG A 223 -6.88 -7.87 5.36
CA ARG A 223 -8.28 -8.23 5.66
C ARG A 223 -8.99 -8.99 4.56
N ARG A 224 -8.43 -9.01 3.35
CA ARG A 224 -8.95 -9.77 2.20
C ARG A 224 -7.86 -10.61 1.59
N PHE A 225 -8.22 -11.83 1.20
CA PHE A 225 -7.34 -12.88 0.70
C PHE A 225 -8.00 -13.50 -0.52
N VAL A 226 -7.45 -13.20 -1.70
CA VAL A 226 -8.02 -13.61 -2.97
C VAL A 226 -7.02 -14.52 -3.67
N PRO A 227 -7.36 -15.81 -3.89
CA PRO A 227 -6.48 -16.74 -4.59
C PRO A 227 -6.17 -16.28 -6.02
N ARG A 228 -5.09 -16.84 -6.59
CA ARG A 228 -4.58 -16.51 -7.93
C ARG A 228 -4.24 -15.02 -8.06
N GLY A 229 -3.24 -14.52 -7.34
CA GLY A 229 -2.82 -13.12 -7.38
C GLY A 229 -2.49 -12.63 -8.79
N THR A 230 -1.24 -12.77 -9.20
CA THR A 230 -0.80 -12.53 -10.57
C THR A 230 -0.79 -13.84 -11.35
N HIS A 231 -1.49 -13.87 -12.48
CA HIS A 231 -1.65 -15.11 -13.24
C HIS A 231 -0.55 -15.26 -14.29
N TRP A 232 0.25 -16.32 -14.14
CA TRP A 232 1.28 -16.71 -15.08
C TRP A 232 0.90 -18.01 -15.76
N GLU A 233 0.84 -17.99 -17.10
CA GLU A 233 0.77 -19.23 -17.89
C GLU A 233 2.14 -19.90 -17.92
N LEU A 234 3.20 -19.10 -18.07
CA LEU A 234 4.60 -19.51 -17.96
C LEU A 234 5.39 -18.41 -17.24
N PRO A 235 5.69 -18.55 -15.94
CA PRO A 235 6.41 -17.54 -15.18
C PRO A 235 7.91 -17.52 -15.55
N PRO A 236 8.60 -16.37 -15.42
CA PRO A 236 10.05 -16.34 -15.31
C PRO A 236 10.52 -17.24 -14.15
N GLY A 237 11.71 -17.83 -14.26
CA GLY A 237 12.16 -18.88 -13.34
C GLY A 237 12.21 -18.52 -11.85
N HIS A 238 12.37 -17.24 -11.50
CA HIS A 238 12.40 -16.76 -10.12
C HIS A 238 11.06 -16.21 -9.61
N ILE A 239 10.05 -16.15 -10.48
CA ILE A 239 8.71 -15.67 -10.14
C ILE A 239 7.84 -16.84 -9.71
N ARG A 240 7.18 -16.67 -8.57
CA ARG A 240 6.27 -17.69 -8.02
C ARG A 240 4.92 -17.63 -8.76
N PRO A 241 4.35 -18.76 -9.18
CA PRO A 241 3.03 -18.78 -9.83
C PRO A 241 1.86 -18.91 -8.84
N ASP A 242 2.11 -19.15 -7.56
CA ASP A 242 1.12 -19.48 -6.53
C ASP A 242 0.79 -18.30 -5.59
N ASP A 243 1.01 -17.08 -6.05
CA ASP A 243 0.72 -15.91 -5.23
C ASP A 243 -0.79 -15.70 -5.04
N TRP A 244 -1.12 -15.02 -3.96
CA TRP A 244 -2.45 -14.55 -3.61
C TRP A 244 -2.42 -13.04 -3.53
N LEU A 245 -3.49 -12.40 -4.01
CA LEU A 245 -3.73 -11.00 -3.72
C LEU A 245 -4.22 -10.90 -2.27
N VAL A 246 -3.43 -10.23 -1.43
CA VAL A 246 -3.84 -9.85 -0.08
C VAL A 246 -3.97 -8.35 0.01
N TYR A 247 -5.05 -7.85 0.60
CA TYR A 247 -5.23 -6.39 0.68
C TYR A 247 -6.11 -5.93 1.84
N SER A 248 -6.01 -4.63 2.12
CA SER A 248 -6.79 -3.89 3.09
C SER A 248 -7.22 -2.55 2.49
N THR A 249 -8.44 -2.13 2.81
CA THR A 249 -8.93 -0.79 2.45
C THR A 249 -8.38 0.26 3.41
N ARG A 250 -8.51 1.54 3.06
CA ARG A 250 -8.24 2.66 3.99
C ARG A 250 -8.89 2.45 5.36
N SER A 251 -10.17 2.05 5.37
CA SER A 251 -10.92 1.83 6.61
C SER A 251 -10.34 0.70 7.45
N ASP A 252 -9.88 -0.38 6.81
CA ASP A 252 -9.23 -1.50 7.50
C ASP A 252 -7.91 -1.07 8.14
N LEU A 253 -7.12 -0.24 7.45
CA LEU A 253 -5.85 0.28 7.95
C LEU A 253 -6.05 1.26 9.12
N ILE A 254 -7.07 2.12 9.05
CA ILE A 254 -7.45 3.01 10.17
C ILE A 254 -7.92 2.17 11.36
N GLY A 255 -8.74 1.13 11.12
CA GLY A 255 -9.16 0.20 12.15
C GLY A 255 -7.98 -0.49 12.83
N LEU A 256 -7.01 -0.97 12.06
CA LEU A 256 -5.75 -1.53 12.57
C LEU A 256 -4.99 -0.53 13.45
N ALA A 257 -4.81 0.71 12.97
CA ALA A 257 -4.14 1.76 13.74
C ALA A 257 -4.82 2.00 15.09
N ARG A 258 -6.16 2.08 15.11
CA ARG A 258 -6.93 2.24 16.35
C ARG A 258 -6.75 1.08 17.31
N THR A 259 -6.77 -0.15 16.83
CA THR A 259 -6.54 -1.33 17.67
C THR A 259 -5.16 -1.30 18.30
N ILE A 260 -4.12 -1.00 17.51
CA ILE A 260 -2.74 -0.89 17.99
C ILE A 260 -2.59 0.23 19.03
N ALA A 261 -3.17 1.41 18.76
CA ALA A 261 -3.10 2.54 19.69
C ALA A 261 -3.82 2.23 21.02
N ALA A 262 -4.94 1.51 20.96
CA ALA A 262 -5.68 1.10 22.15
C ALA A 262 -4.91 0.07 22.98
N THR A 263 -4.32 -0.95 22.35
CA THR A 263 -3.56 -1.99 23.07
C THR A 263 -2.24 -1.47 23.64
N GLY A 264 -1.59 -0.52 22.96
CA GLY A 264 -0.38 0.13 23.48
C GLY A 264 -0.62 1.03 24.71
N GLY A 265 -1.86 1.45 24.96
CA GLY A 265 -2.28 2.17 26.16
C GLY A 265 -2.66 1.26 27.34
N VAL A 266 -2.83 -0.05 27.08
CA VAL A 266 -3.09 -1.08 28.08
C VAL A 266 -1.80 -1.90 28.25
N ALA A 267 -0.75 -1.24 28.73
CA ALA A 267 0.32 -1.98 29.40
C ALA A 267 -0.28 -2.43 30.75
N ASP A 268 -0.58 -3.72 30.87
CA ASP A 268 -0.99 -4.32 32.14
C ASP A 268 0.04 -3.96 33.23
N PRO A 269 -0.37 -3.34 34.35
CA PRO A 269 0.44 -3.33 35.54
C PRO A 269 0.33 -4.72 36.19
N GLU A 270 1.33 -5.58 35.95
CA GLU A 270 1.93 -6.58 36.87
C GLU A 270 2.62 -7.74 36.13
#